data_AF-A0A853V411-F1
#
_entry.id   AF-A0A853V411-F1
#
_cell.length_a   1.000
_cell.length_b   1.000
_cell.length_c   1.000
_cell.angle_alpha   90.00
_cell.angle_beta   90.00
_cell.angle_gamma   90.00
#
_symmetry.space_group_name_H-M   'P 1'
#
loop_
_entity.id
_entity.type
_entity.pdbx_description
1 polymer ?
#
loop_
_entity_poly.entity_id
_entity_poly.type
_entity_poly.pdbx_seq_one_letter_code
_entity_poly.pdbx_strand_id
1 'polypeptide(L)'
;MHKIDLTNGILKPYRFVCLQLVVIMFMILLTYKWAFTFTQVIEQSILINVTFGIIGFLVMLIVHKLIHKMMYFILSKGDRIHFDYKKGLLVSQTSDKYLNIYQFTITMIAPLIIITTVLLIIFNFYAYSSIIFISSIHIGYCLIDLYLVGTAWSNRFKYIQNTNDGLYMYYNRPYYFNNQCK
;
A
#
# COMPACT_ATOMS: atom_id res chain seq x y z
N MET A 1 11.49 -21.57 -0.56
CA MET A 1 11.35 -20.27 0.13
C MET A 1 11.83 -19.22 -0.84
N HIS A 2 10.97 -18.29 -1.26
CA HIS A 2 11.39 -17.17 -2.10
C HIS A 2 11.37 -15.91 -1.24
N LYS A 3 12.55 -15.34 -1.01
CA LYS A 3 12.67 -14.01 -0.40
C LYS A 3 12.52 -12.99 -1.51
N ILE A 4 11.52 -12.10 -1.39
CA ILE A 4 11.54 -10.87 -2.17
C ILE A 4 12.28 -9.85 -1.31
N ASP A 5 13.59 -9.73 -1.56
CA ASP A 5 14.34 -8.60 -1.05
C ASP A 5 13.94 -7.37 -1.86
N LEU A 6 13.09 -6.53 -1.29
CA LEU A 6 12.74 -5.21 -1.84
C LEU A 6 13.97 -4.30 -2.00
N THR A 7 15.10 -4.68 -1.39
CA THR A 7 16.40 -4.01 -1.43
C THR A 7 17.39 -4.58 -2.45
N ASN A 8 17.27 -5.85 -2.87
CA ASN A 8 18.23 -6.51 -3.76
C ASN A 8 17.63 -6.81 -5.16
N GLY A 9 17.71 -5.81 -6.05
CA GLY A 9 17.97 -6.01 -7.49
C GLY A 9 16.84 -6.50 -8.41
N ILE A 10 15.73 -7.06 -7.90
CA ILE A 10 14.63 -7.56 -8.77
C ILE A 10 13.86 -6.39 -9.42
N LEU A 11 13.68 -5.31 -8.66
CA LEU A 11 13.13 -4.05 -9.15
C LEU A 11 14.27 -3.05 -9.29
N LYS A 12 14.56 -2.63 -10.53
CA LYS A 12 15.39 -1.44 -10.74
C LYS A 12 14.60 -0.24 -10.20
N PRO A 13 15.00 0.37 -9.06
CA PRO A 13 14.14 1.30 -8.32
C PRO A 13 13.73 2.49 -9.19
N TYR A 14 14.64 2.98 -10.04
CA TYR A 14 14.37 4.07 -10.98
C TYR A 14 13.29 3.74 -12.03
N ARG A 15 13.23 2.49 -12.53
CA ARG A 15 12.22 2.09 -13.53
C ARG A 15 10.85 2.01 -12.89
N PHE A 16 10.79 1.51 -11.66
CA PHE A 16 9.53 1.37 -10.95
C PHE A 16 8.99 2.73 -10.51
N VAL A 17 9.83 3.63 -10.01
CA VAL A 17 9.45 5.02 -9.72
C VAL A 17 8.96 5.72 -10.99
N CYS A 18 9.64 5.52 -12.13
CA CYS A 18 9.18 6.06 -13.42
C CYS A 18 7.79 5.52 -13.80
N LEU A 19 7.55 4.21 -13.65
CA LEU A 19 6.24 3.61 -13.87
C LEU A 19 5.17 4.24 -12.97
N GLN A 20 5.47 4.44 -11.69
CA GLN A 20 4.55 5.12 -10.77
C GLN A 20 4.23 6.53 -11.25
N LEU A 21 5.22 7.32 -11.63
CA LEU A 21 5.00 8.67 -12.16
C LEU A 21 4.12 8.67 -13.42
N VAL A 22 4.36 7.75 -14.35
CA VAL A 22 3.53 7.60 -15.56
C VAL A 22 2.08 7.27 -15.20
N VAL A 23 1.87 6.34 -14.26
CA VAL A 23 0.52 5.99 -13.80
C VAL A 23 -0.13 7.16 -13.07
N ILE A 24 0.61 7.92 -12.25
CA ILE A 24 0.08 9.12 -11.59
C ILE A 24 -0.41 10.13 -12.62
N MET A 25 0.41 10.45 -13.63
CA MET A 25 0.03 11.38 -14.70
C MET A 25 -1.21 10.90 -15.45
N PHE A 26 -1.26 9.61 -15.78
CA PHE A 26 -2.42 9.03 -16.45
C PHE A 26 -3.68 9.05 -15.57
N MET A 27 -3.54 8.74 -14.28
CA MET A 27 -4.65 8.77 -13.33
C MET A 27 -5.17 10.18 -13.12
N ILE A 28 -4.32 11.21 -13.09
CA ILE A 28 -4.76 12.61 -13.06
C ILE A 28 -5.67 12.90 -14.25
N LEU A 29 -5.24 12.58 -15.47
CA LEU A 29 -6.05 12.84 -16.68
C LEU A 29 -7.37 12.08 -16.67
N LEU A 30 -7.35 10.80 -16.28
CA LEU A 30 -8.56 9.97 -16.22
C LEU A 30 -9.55 10.45 -15.17
N THR A 31 -9.08 10.68 -13.94
CA THR A 31 -9.94 11.10 -12.83
C THR A 31 -10.47 12.51 -13.05
N TYR A 32 -9.69 13.39 -13.65
CA TYR A 32 -10.13 14.72 -14.06
C TYR A 32 -11.21 14.66 -15.13
N LYS A 33 -11.00 13.91 -16.22
CA LYS A 33 -12.02 13.69 -17.25
C LYS A 33 -13.31 13.08 -16.68
N TRP A 34 -13.16 12.10 -15.78
CA TRP A 34 -14.29 11.49 -15.09
C TRP A 34 -15.03 12.51 -14.23
N ALA A 35 -14.32 13.32 -13.43
CA ALA A 35 -14.92 14.34 -12.57
C ALA A 35 -15.79 15.35 -13.35
N PHE A 36 -15.31 15.83 -14.50
CA PHE A 36 -16.10 16.73 -15.38
C PHE A 36 -17.41 16.13 -15.90
N THR A 37 -17.54 14.80 -15.88
CA THR A 37 -18.78 14.12 -16.28
C THR A 37 -19.85 14.20 -15.19
N PHE A 38 -19.47 14.36 -13.92
CA PHE A 38 -20.38 14.30 -12.77
C PHE A 38 -20.54 15.63 -12.03
N THR A 39 -19.51 16.47 -12.03
CA THR A 39 -19.51 17.73 -11.26
C THR A 39 -18.66 18.80 -11.93
N GLN A 40 -18.92 20.07 -11.59
CA GLN A 40 -18.04 21.17 -11.94
C GLN A 40 -16.85 21.20 -10.99
N VAL A 41 -15.66 20.93 -11.52
CA VAL A 41 -14.43 20.93 -10.75
C VAL A 41 -14.02 22.37 -10.44
N ILE A 42 -13.72 22.65 -9.18
CA ILE A 42 -13.16 23.93 -8.75
C ILE A 42 -11.67 23.90 -9.06
N GLU A 43 -11.32 24.54 -10.16
CA GLU A 43 -9.95 24.61 -10.65
C GLU A 43 -9.08 25.46 -9.74
N GLN A 44 -7.98 24.87 -9.29
CA GLN A 44 -6.91 25.55 -8.59
C GLN A 44 -5.68 25.62 -9.48
N SER A 45 -4.77 26.56 -9.20
CA SER A 45 -3.54 26.68 -9.96
C SER A 45 -2.71 25.40 -9.88
N ILE A 46 -1.95 25.11 -10.94
CA ILE A 46 -1.11 23.90 -10.99
C ILE A 46 -0.15 23.82 -9.80
N LEU A 47 0.39 24.96 -9.35
CA LEU A 47 1.31 25.02 -8.22
C LEU A 47 0.60 24.63 -6.92
N ILE A 48 -0.63 25.12 -6.70
CA ILE A 48 -1.46 24.74 -5.55
C ILE A 48 -1.79 23.24 -5.60
N ASN A 49 -2.22 22.73 -6.76
CA ASN A 49 -2.56 21.31 -6.93
C ASN A 49 -1.38 20.38 -6.61
N VAL A 50 -0.18 20.72 -7.09
CA VAL A 50 1.03 19.94 -6.84
C VAL A 50 1.43 20.02 -5.36
N THR A 51 1.42 21.22 -4.77
CA THR A 51 1.78 21.41 -3.35
C THR A 51 0.82 20.65 -2.43
N PHE A 52 -0.50 20.82 -2.59
CA PHE A 52 -1.48 20.07 -1.81
C PHE A 52 -1.48 18.58 -2.13
N GLY A 53 -1.19 18.19 -3.38
CA GLY A 53 -0.97 16.81 -3.78
C GLY A 53 0.14 16.14 -2.96
N ILE A 54 1.29 16.79 -2.85
CA ILE A 54 2.45 16.27 -2.08
C ILE A 54 2.14 16.27 -0.58
N ILE A 55 1.64 17.37 -0.03
CA ILE A 55 1.32 17.47 1.41
C ILE A 55 0.25 16.45 1.79
N GLY A 56 -0.83 16.37 1.00
CA GLY A 56 -1.90 15.41 1.19
C GLY A 56 -1.38 13.98 1.11
N PHE A 57 -0.52 13.67 0.13
CA PHE A 57 0.11 12.37 0.03
C PHE A 57 0.94 11.98 1.27
N LEU A 58 1.73 12.91 1.84
CA LEU A 58 2.49 12.64 3.06
C LEU A 58 1.57 12.27 4.24
N VAL A 59 0.43 12.95 4.38
CA VAL A 59 -0.58 12.60 5.39
C VAL A 59 -1.18 11.22 5.09
N MET A 60 -1.53 10.97 3.83
CA MET A 60 -2.11 9.69 3.42
C MET A 60 -1.13 8.53 3.58
N LEU A 61 0.18 8.73 3.48
CA LEU A 61 1.18 7.69 3.77
C LEU A 61 1.11 7.19 5.21
N ILE A 62 0.86 8.09 6.17
CA ILE A 62 0.69 7.70 7.58
C ILE A 62 -0.57 6.84 7.70
N VAL A 63 -1.69 7.31 7.14
CA VAL A 63 -2.97 6.58 7.14
C VAL A 63 -2.85 5.24 6.43
N HIS A 64 -2.15 5.17 5.30
CA HIS A 64 -1.91 3.97 4.50
C HIS A 64 -1.22 2.88 5.32
N LYS A 65 -0.14 3.25 6.00
CA LYS A 65 0.58 2.34 6.90
C LYS A 65 -0.28 1.90 8.09
N LEU A 66 -1.09 2.80 8.64
CA LEU A 66 -2.02 2.47 9.74
C LEU A 66 -3.10 1.47 9.29
N ILE A 67 -3.67 1.62 8.09
CA ILE A 67 -4.66 0.68 7.56
C ILE A 67 -4.04 -0.70 7.34
N HIS A 68 -2.85 -0.77 6.74
CA HIS A 68 -2.11 -2.05 6.61
C HIS A 68 -1.93 -2.72 7.97
N LYS A 69 -1.50 -1.96 8.98
CA LYS A 69 -1.30 -2.45 10.35
C LYS A 69 -2.60 -2.95 10.97
N MET A 70 -3.69 -2.19 10.84
CA MET A 70 -5.00 -2.54 11.40
C MET A 70 -5.55 -3.81 10.74
N MET A 71 -5.48 -3.91 9.41
CA MET A 71 -5.95 -5.08 8.67
C MET A 71 -5.13 -6.32 8.99
N TYR A 72 -3.81 -6.16 9.12
CA TYR A 72 -2.93 -7.23 9.56
C TYR A 72 -3.33 -7.75 10.95
N PHE A 73 -3.56 -6.84 11.91
CA PHE A 73 -3.96 -7.20 13.27
C PHE A 73 -5.29 -7.96 13.33
N ILE A 74 -6.29 -7.48 12.58
CA ILE A 74 -7.61 -8.12 12.48
C ILE A 74 -7.50 -9.52 11.86
N LEU A 75 -6.78 -9.65 10.75
CA LEU A 75 -6.70 -10.91 9.99
C LEU A 75 -5.75 -11.94 10.63
N SER A 76 -4.78 -11.49 11.44
CA SER A 76 -3.91 -12.36 12.24
C SER A 76 -4.57 -12.87 13.53
N LYS A 77 -5.89 -12.62 13.73
CA LYS A 77 -6.66 -13.00 14.92
C LYS A 77 -6.10 -12.44 16.25
N GLY A 78 -5.66 -11.18 16.25
CA GLY A 78 -5.35 -10.47 17.50
C GLY A 78 -4.03 -10.86 18.17
N ASP A 79 -3.06 -11.40 17.42
CA ASP A 79 -1.73 -11.62 17.98
C ASP A 79 -1.07 -10.31 18.44
N ARG A 80 -0.32 -10.41 19.53
CA ARG A 80 0.38 -9.28 20.15
C ARG A 80 1.40 -8.72 19.16
N ILE A 81 1.10 -7.54 18.62
CA ILE A 81 2.03 -6.75 17.83
C ILE A 81 3.23 -6.42 18.75
N HIS A 82 4.39 -7.06 18.54
CA HIS A 82 5.58 -6.86 19.38
C HIS A 82 6.35 -5.65 18.90
N PHE A 83 6.28 -4.53 19.63
CA PHE A 83 6.92 -3.27 19.23
C PHE A 83 8.41 -3.39 19.50
N ASP A 84 9.21 -3.68 18.47
CA ASP A 84 10.65 -3.68 18.61
C ASP A 84 11.23 -2.35 18.10
N TYR A 85 11.88 -1.61 19.00
CA TYR A 85 12.43 -0.30 18.73
C TYR A 85 13.91 -0.47 18.38
N LYS A 86 14.27 -0.31 17.10
CA LYS A 86 15.68 -0.34 16.67
C LYS A 86 16.06 0.93 15.90
N LYS A 87 16.98 1.70 16.48
CA LYS A 87 17.67 2.87 15.88
C LYS A 87 16.76 4.01 15.36
N GLY A 88 15.83 4.49 16.17
CA GLY A 88 15.17 5.80 15.94
C GLY A 88 14.18 5.88 14.77
N LEU A 89 14.01 4.81 13.98
CA LEU A 89 12.88 4.63 13.08
C LEU A 89 11.84 3.72 13.75
N LEU A 90 10.57 4.12 13.71
CA LEU A 90 9.43 3.25 13.93
C LEU A 90 9.37 2.20 12.81
N VAL A 91 10.18 1.15 12.91
CA VAL A 91 10.09 -0.04 12.07
C VAL A 91 9.17 -1.01 12.81
N SER A 92 7.88 -1.01 12.45
CA SER A 92 6.91 -1.94 13.00
C SER A 92 6.54 -3.04 12.02
N GLN A 93 6.44 -4.33 12.35
CA GLN A 93 6.65 -5.10 13.58
C GLN A 93 6.63 -6.59 13.18
N THR A 94 7.39 -7.44 13.86
CA THR A 94 7.47 -8.89 13.69
C THR A 94 6.14 -9.59 13.95
N SER A 95 5.80 -10.54 13.08
CA SER A 95 4.82 -11.58 13.38
C SER A 95 5.37 -12.90 12.85
N ASP A 96 5.57 -13.85 13.76
CA ASP A 96 5.98 -15.21 13.45
C ASP A 96 4.83 -16.03 12.81
N LYS A 97 3.68 -15.41 12.54
CA LYS A 97 2.56 -16.04 11.85
C LYS A 97 2.53 -15.75 10.35
N TYR A 98 2.33 -16.83 9.62
CA TYR A 98 2.07 -16.86 8.19
C TYR A 98 0.65 -16.38 7.90
N LEU A 99 0.51 -15.35 7.06
CA LEU A 99 -0.75 -15.01 6.44
C LEU A 99 -1.03 -15.95 5.27
N ASN A 100 -2.29 -16.36 5.12
CA ASN A 100 -2.74 -16.99 3.89
C ASN A 100 -2.74 -15.94 2.75
N ILE A 101 -2.59 -16.37 1.50
CA ILE A 101 -2.56 -15.47 0.34
C ILE A 101 -3.79 -14.55 0.25
N TYR A 102 -4.97 -15.05 0.64
CA TYR A 102 -6.20 -14.23 0.69
C TYR A 102 -6.14 -13.14 1.76
N GLN A 103 -5.63 -13.46 2.96
CA GLN A 103 -5.47 -12.48 4.04
C GLN A 103 -4.44 -11.41 3.68
N PHE A 104 -3.34 -11.83 3.05
CA PHE A 104 -2.34 -10.93 2.50
C PHE A 104 -2.94 -10.02 1.42
N THR A 105 -3.70 -10.58 0.49
CA THR A 105 -4.35 -9.83 -0.59
C THR A 105 -5.30 -8.77 -0.04
N ILE A 106 -6.16 -9.14 0.92
CA ILE A 106 -7.08 -8.19 1.57
C ILE A 106 -6.30 -7.08 2.28
N THR A 107 -5.26 -7.43 3.04
CA THR A 107 -4.41 -6.45 3.74
C THR A 107 -3.80 -5.47 2.74
N MET A 108 -3.20 -5.96 1.66
CA MET A 108 -2.51 -5.15 0.67
C MET A 108 -3.44 -4.23 -0.14
N ILE A 109 -4.65 -4.69 -0.46
CA ILE A 109 -5.61 -3.92 -1.25
C ILE A 109 -6.42 -2.94 -0.39
N ALA A 110 -6.56 -3.19 0.92
CA ALA A 110 -7.43 -2.41 1.79
C ALA A 110 -7.13 -0.89 1.80
N PRO A 111 -5.88 -0.41 1.90
CA PRO A 111 -5.62 1.03 1.87
C PRO A 111 -6.01 1.66 0.54
N LEU A 112 -5.81 0.97 -0.59
CA LEU A 112 -6.23 1.48 -1.89
C LEU A 112 -7.74 1.75 -1.88
N ILE A 113 -8.55 0.77 -1.48
CA ILE A 113 -10.02 0.91 -1.47
C ILE A 113 -10.48 1.94 -0.44
N ILE A 114 -10.02 1.85 0.81
CA ILE A 114 -10.53 2.69 1.91
C ILE A 114 -10.17 4.15 1.67
N ILE A 115 -8.90 4.45 1.37
CA ILE A 115 -8.44 5.83 1.17
C ILE A 115 -9.09 6.44 -0.07
N THR A 116 -9.15 5.72 -1.19
CA THR A 116 -9.76 6.28 -2.42
C THR A 116 -11.24 6.54 -2.23
N THR A 117 -11.96 5.67 -1.51
CA THR A 117 -13.39 5.88 -1.20
C THR A 117 -13.58 7.11 -0.31
N VAL A 118 -12.76 7.28 0.72
CA VAL A 118 -12.83 8.47 1.59
C VAL A 118 -12.52 9.75 0.80
N LEU A 119 -11.48 9.75 -0.03
CA LEU A 119 -11.15 10.89 -0.89
C LEU A 119 -12.26 11.20 -1.90
N LEU A 120 -12.93 10.18 -2.44
CA LEU A 120 -14.07 10.36 -3.33
C LEU A 120 -15.26 11.02 -2.59
N ILE A 121 -15.54 10.61 -1.36
CA ILE A 121 -16.58 11.23 -0.53
C ILE A 121 -16.22 12.70 -0.27
N ILE A 122 -14.98 13.00 0.10
CA ILE A 122 -14.52 14.38 0.32
C ILE A 122 -14.63 15.20 -0.98
N PHE A 123 -14.26 14.61 -2.12
CA PHE A 123 -14.37 15.26 -3.43
C PHE A 123 -15.81 15.60 -3.78
N ASN A 124 -16.78 14.75 -3.41
CA ASN A 124 -18.19 15.04 -3.65
C ASN A 124 -18.67 16.30 -2.92
N PHE A 125 -18.10 16.62 -1.76
CA PHE A 125 -18.44 17.84 -1.00
C PHE A 125 -17.65 19.07 -1.43
N TYR A 126 -16.36 18.91 -1.78
CA TYR A 126 -15.44 20.04 -1.93
C TYR A 126 -14.87 20.22 -3.34
N ALA A 127 -15.14 19.32 -4.30
CA ALA A 127 -14.86 19.38 -5.74
C ALA A 127 -13.54 20.04 -6.21
N TYR A 128 -12.53 20.15 -5.35
CA TYR A 128 -11.27 20.83 -5.66
C TYR A 128 -10.36 19.94 -6.50
N SER A 129 -9.71 20.54 -7.50
CA SER A 129 -8.73 19.85 -8.33
C SER A 129 -7.57 19.25 -7.53
N SER A 130 -7.19 19.82 -6.38
CA SER A 130 -6.12 19.25 -5.53
C SER A 130 -6.45 17.88 -4.95
N ILE A 131 -7.73 17.59 -4.68
CA ILE A 131 -8.16 16.27 -4.17
C ILE A 131 -7.94 15.19 -5.25
N ILE A 132 -8.13 15.55 -6.53
CA ILE A 132 -7.84 14.69 -7.67
C ILE A 132 -6.34 14.34 -7.72
N PHE A 133 -5.47 15.33 -7.47
CA PHE A 133 -4.02 15.11 -7.39
C PHE A 133 -3.64 14.20 -6.22
N ILE A 134 -4.18 14.44 -5.03
CA ILE A 134 -3.93 13.59 -3.85
C ILE A 134 -4.33 12.14 -4.14
N SER A 135 -5.54 11.94 -4.69
CA SER A 135 -6.06 10.61 -5.04
C SER A 135 -5.18 9.92 -6.09
N SER A 136 -4.77 10.63 -7.13
CA SER A 136 -3.94 10.07 -8.21
C SER A 136 -2.54 9.67 -7.73
N ILE A 137 -1.92 10.49 -6.89
CA ILE A 137 -0.61 10.17 -6.28
C ILE A 137 -0.74 8.93 -5.38
N HIS A 138 -1.81 8.86 -4.57
CA HIS A 138 -2.10 7.69 -3.73
C HIS A 138 -2.28 6.41 -4.55
N ILE A 139 -3.08 6.44 -5.62
CA ILE A 139 -3.29 5.29 -6.52
C ILE A 139 -1.95 4.84 -7.14
N GLY A 140 -1.11 5.79 -7.59
CA GLY A 140 0.21 5.48 -8.11
C GLY A 140 1.15 4.87 -7.08
N TYR A 141 1.09 5.32 -5.83
CA TYR A 141 1.85 4.73 -4.73
C TYR A 141 1.41 3.29 -4.44
N CYS A 142 0.10 3.02 -4.43
CA CYS A 142 -0.49 1.70 -4.23
C CYS A 142 -0.11 0.66 -5.30
N LEU A 143 0.54 1.05 -6.41
CA LEU A 143 1.07 0.09 -7.38
C LEU A 143 2.06 -0.89 -6.77
N ILE A 144 2.80 -0.50 -5.71
CA ILE A 144 3.70 -1.41 -5.01
C ILE A 144 2.90 -2.57 -4.39
N ASP A 145 1.81 -2.23 -3.71
CA ASP A 145 0.95 -3.20 -3.03
C ASP A 145 0.28 -4.13 -4.06
N LEU A 146 -0.20 -3.57 -5.18
CA LEU A 146 -0.76 -4.35 -6.29
C LEU A 146 0.28 -5.25 -6.95
N TYR A 147 1.51 -4.78 -7.13
CA TYR A 147 2.62 -5.58 -7.66
C TYR A 147 2.97 -6.75 -6.73
N LEU A 148 3.00 -6.51 -5.41
CA LEU A 148 3.24 -7.56 -4.42
C LEU A 148 2.13 -8.62 -4.40
N VAL A 149 0.87 -8.20 -4.53
CA VAL A 149 -0.27 -9.13 -4.67
C VAL A 149 -0.17 -9.93 -5.99
N GLY A 150 0.10 -9.26 -7.10
CA GLY A 150 0.21 -9.91 -8.41
C GLY A 150 1.34 -10.94 -8.47
N THR A 151 2.49 -10.62 -7.88
CA THR A 151 3.62 -11.57 -7.77
C THR A 151 3.31 -12.74 -6.84
N ALA A 152 2.58 -12.50 -5.74
CA ALA A 152 2.12 -13.56 -4.84
C ALA A 152 1.20 -14.57 -5.57
N TRP A 153 0.24 -14.06 -6.35
CA TRP A 153 -0.72 -14.87 -7.10
C TRP A 153 -0.11 -15.59 -8.30
N SER A 154 0.69 -14.90 -9.11
CA SER A 154 1.32 -15.47 -10.32
C SER A 154 2.19 -16.68 -9.98
N ASN A 155 2.93 -16.59 -8.88
CA ASN A 155 3.80 -17.67 -8.40
C ASN A 155 3.07 -18.69 -7.51
N ARG A 156 1.74 -18.60 -7.33
CA ARG A 156 0.94 -19.53 -6.51
C ARG A 156 1.46 -19.76 -5.08
N PHE A 157 2.01 -18.71 -4.46
CA PHE A 157 2.43 -18.80 -3.05
C PHE A 157 1.20 -18.98 -2.15
N LYS A 158 1.31 -19.81 -1.11
CA LYS A 158 0.19 -20.07 -0.18
C LYS A 158 0.32 -19.29 1.12
N TYR A 159 1.56 -19.01 1.55
CA TYR A 159 1.84 -18.40 2.84
C TYR A 159 2.85 -17.27 2.70
N ILE A 160 2.57 -16.16 3.37
CA ILE A 160 3.42 -14.96 3.34
C ILE A 160 3.73 -14.56 4.77
N GLN A 161 5.02 -14.36 5.06
CA GLN A 161 5.51 -13.88 6.34
C GLN A 161 6.15 -12.51 6.16
N ASN A 162 5.72 -11.55 6.97
CA ASN A 162 6.33 -10.23 7.01
C ASN A 162 7.35 -10.20 8.14
N THR A 163 8.61 -9.88 7.84
CA THR A 163 9.70 -9.85 8.81
C THR A 163 10.48 -8.55 8.70
N ASN A 164 11.34 -8.27 9.69
CA ASN A 164 12.20 -7.08 9.71
C ASN A 164 13.14 -6.98 8.49
N ASP A 165 13.49 -8.12 7.89
CA ASP A 165 14.41 -8.20 6.74
C ASP A 165 13.69 -8.21 5.38
N GLY A 166 12.35 -8.13 5.37
CA GLY A 166 11.54 -8.10 4.15
C GLY A 166 10.36 -9.08 4.15
N LEU A 167 9.78 -9.26 2.96
CA LEU A 167 8.62 -10.13 2.76
C LEU A 167 9.07 -11.52 2.27
N TYR A 168 8.75 -12.56 3.04
CA TYR A 168 9.06 -13.95 2.70
C TYR A 168 7.82 -14.68 2.18
N MET A 169 7.93 -15.30 1.01
CA MET A 169 6.85 -16.06 0.38
C MET A 169 7.16 -17.57 0.35
N TYR A 170 6.17 -18.38 0.73
CA TYR A 170 6.29 -19.82 0.89
C TYR A 170 5.20 -20.56 0.10
N TYR A 171 5.61 -21.65 -0.58
CA TYR A 171 4.70 -22.56 -1.30
C TYR A 171 3.94 -23.49 -0.35
N ASN A 172 4.59 -23.93 0.72
CA ASN A 172 4.04 -24.80 1.77
C ASN A 172 4.30 -24.17 3.15
N ARG A 173 3.46 -24.48 4.15
CA ARG A 173 3.67 -24.02 5.53
C ARG A 173 5.00 -24.60 6.03
N PRO A 174 5.96 -23.77 6.49
CA PRO A 174 7.25 -24.29 6.93
C PRO A 174 7.08 -25.13 8.22
N TYR A 175 7.80 -26.25 8.28
CA TYR A 175 7.67 -27.31 9.28
C TYR A 175 8.32 -26.99 10.65
N TYR A 176 8.92 -25.80 10.83
CA TYR A 176 9.70 -25.43 12.02
C TYR A 176 8.88 -25.14 13.29
N PHE A 177 7.60 -25.49 13.34
CA PHE A 177 6.72 -25.17 14.46
C PHE A 177 6.64 -26.25 15.56
N ASN A 178 7.35 -27.39 15.44
CA ASN A 178 7.19 -28.46 16.44
C ASN A 178 8.23 -28.47 17.58
N ASN A 179 9.27 -27.62 17.55
CA ASN A 179 10.38 -27.69 18.52
C ASN A 179 10.69 -26.40 19.30
N GLN A 180 9.82 -25.38 19.27
CA GLN A 180 9.97 -24.19 20.14
C GLN A 180 8.91 -24.10 21.26
N CYS A 181 8.26 -25.21 21.56
CA CYS A 181 7.56 -25.42 22.82
C CYS A 181 8.18 -26.63 23.53
N LYS A 182 9.38 -26.44 24.08
CA LYS A 182 9.84 -27.14 25.27
C LYS A 182 10.61 -26.16 26.13
#